data_AF-A0A7R9B2Y2-F1
#
_entry.id   AF-A0A7R9B2Y2-F1
#
_cell.length_a   1.000
_cell.length_b   1.000
_cell.length_c   1.000
_cell.angle_alpha   90.00
_cell.angle_beta   90.00
_cell.angle_gamma   90.00
#
_symmetry.space_group_name_H-M   'P 1'
#
loop_
_entity.id
_entity.type
_entity.pdbx_description
1 polymer ?
#
loop_
_entity_poly.entity_id
_entity_poly.type
_entity_poly.pdbx_seq_one_letter_code
_entity_poly.pdbx_strand_id
1 'polypeptide(L)'
;MGLISQINQKGYIFVQHDPEVLREKERERERESLLKLSIAATVAAHGNSISVGLCQGYSAVLIPQLMTSTSTIQITEEESSWIASLGVISNPLGALSAGILMEIFGRKATVKMTSLPYLVGWILIALSDSIVKMYIGRFISGLAVGK
;
A
#
# COMPACT_ATOMS: atom_id res chain seq x y z
N MET A 1 -9.09 32.17 -29.67
CA MET A 1 -9.30 32.17 -31.13
C MET A 1 -8.51 33.35 -31.70
N GLY A 2 -7.23 33.12 -32.01
CA GLY A 2 -6.32 34.15 -32.51
C GLY A 2 -5.38 33.51 -33.51
N LEU A 3 -5.84 33.34 -34.75
CA LEU A 3 -5.01 32.87 -35.87
C LEU A 3 -4.59 34.11 -36.65
N ILE A 4 -3.29 34.42 -36.69
CA ILE A 4 -2.76 35.45 -37.60
C ILE A 4 -2.44 34.73 -38.91
N SER A 5 -3.31 34.84 -39.91
CA SER A 5 -3.05 34.33 -41.25
C SER A 5 -2.12 35.29 -42.00
N GLN A 6 -0.93 34.85 -42.37
CA GLN A 6 -0.07 35.56 -43.31
C GLN A 6 -0.05 34.80 -44.65
N ILE A 7 -0.31 35.52 -45.74
CA ILE A 7 -0.31 34.97 -47.11
C ILE A 7 1.10 35.14 -47.69
N ASN A 8 1.74 34.05 -48.09
CA ASN A 8 3.05 34.10 -48.77
C ASN A 8 2.86 34.43 -50.28
N GLN A 9 3.89 34.97 -50.93
CA GLN A 9 3.95 35.33 -52.37
C GLN A 9 3.58 34.19 -53.34
N LYS A 10 3.54 32.94 -52.87
CA LYS A 10 3.11 31.74 -53.63
C LYS A 10 1.63 31.34 -53.42
N GLY A 11 0.82 32.14 -52.70
CA GLY A 11 -0.60 31.87 -52.47
C GLY A 11 -0.92 30.85 -51.37
N TYR A 12 0.09 30.37 -50.63
CA TYR A 12 -0.12 29.48 -49.47
C TYR A 12 -0.42 30.28 -48.20
N ILE A 13 -1.44 29.87 -47.45
CA ILE A 13 -1.75 30.38 -46.11
C ILE A 13 -0.82 29.68 -45.12
N PHE A 14 0.14 30.41 -44.56
CA PHE A 14 0.94 29.89 -43.44
C PHE A 14 0.14 30.16 -42.15
N VAL A 15 -0.41 29.10 -41.55
CA VAL A 15 -1.07 29.19 -40.25
C VAL A 15 0.02 29.23 -39.18
N GLN A 16 0.52 30.42 -38.88
CA GLN A 16 1.48 30.61 -37.80
C GLN A 16 0.73 30.48 -36.48
N HIS A 17 0.90 29.33 -35.82
CA HIS A 17 0.37 29.13 -34.49
C HIS A 17 1.10 30.08 -33.54
N ASP A 18 0.34 30.91 -32.83
CA ASP A 18 0.86 31.77 -31.79
C ASP A 18 1.66 30.91 -30.78
N PRO A 19 2.97 31.19 -30.57
CA PRO A 19 3.80 30.42 -29.67
C PRO A 19 3.28 30.44 -28.22
N GLU A 20 2.49 31.44 -27.82
CA GLU A 20 1.83 31.44 -26.50
C GLU A 20 0.73 30.37 -26.39
N VAL A 21 -0.07 30.20 -27.44
CA VAL A 21 -1.13 29.19 -27.49
C VAL A 21 -0.56 27.77 -27.49
N LEU A 22 0.58 27.56 -28.16
CA LEU A 22 1.28 26.27 -28.13
C LEU A 22 1.84 25.96 -26.73
N ARG A 23 2.47 26.95 -26.08
CA ARG A 23 2.96 26.83 -24.70
C ARG A 23 1.85 26.59 -23.68
N GLU A 24 0.67 27.17 -23.88
CA GLU A 24 -0.51 26.92 -23.04
C GLU A 24 -0.98 25.47 -23.19
N LYS A 25 -1.17 24.98 -24.42
CA LYS A 25 -1.56 23.59 -24.67
C LYS A 25 -0.53 22.58 -24.15
N GLU A 26 0.76 22.88 -24.23
CA GLU A 26 1.82 22.04 -23.66
C GLU A 26 1.73 21.96 -22.15
N ARG A 27 1.57 23.10 -21.46
CA ARG A 27 1.38 23.14 -20.00
C ARG A 27 0.11 22.42 -19.55
N GLU A 28 -0.98 22.51 -20.31
CA GLU A 28 -2.21 21.77 -20.01
C GLU A 28 -2.02 20.25 -20.13
N ARG A 29 -1.37 19.79 -21.20
CA ARG A 29 -1.04 18.35 -21.38
C ARG A 29 -0.10 17.84 -20.30
N GLU A 30 0.91 18.63 -19.94
CA GLU A 30 1.83 18.30 -18.85
C GLU A 30 1.10 18.24 -17.51
N ARG A 31 0.23 19.22 -17.22
CA ARG A 31 -0.61 19.19 -16.02
C ARG A 31 -1.50 17.95 -15.98
N GLU A 32 -2.14 17.61 -17.10
CA GLU A 32 -2.99 16.41 -17.19
C GLU A 32 -2.19 15.12 -16.99
N SER A 33 -0.97 15.02 -17.55
CA SER A 33 -0.11 13.84 -17.37
C SER A 33 0.38 13.72 -15.91
N LEU A 34 0.75 14.84 -15.29
CA LEU A 34 1.12 14.90 -13.87
C LEU A 34 -0.06 14.58 -12.95
N LEU A 35 -1.27 15.02 -13.29
CA LEU A 35 -2.49 14.69 -12.56
C LEU A 35 -2.77 13.18 -12.64
N LYS A 36 -2.75 12.58 -13.84
CA LYS A 36 -2.93 11.14 -14.01
C LYS A 36 -1.88 10.34 -13.25
N LEU A 37 -0.62 10.76 -13.30
CA LEU A 37 0.48 10.11 -12.59
C LEU A 37 0.32 10.22 -11.07
N SER A 38 -0.07 11.38 -10.55
CA SER A 38 -0.27 11.57 -9.10
C SER A 38 -1.47 10.79 -8.57
N ILE A 39 -2.57 10.70 -9.32
CA ILE A 39 -3.71 9.85 -9.00
C ILE A 39 -3.29 8.37 -8.97
N ALA A 40 -2.58 7.89 -9.99
CA ALA A 40 -2.11 6.50 -10.02
C ALA A 40 -1.16 6.19 -8.86
N ALA A 41 -0.23 7.10 -8.55
CA ALA A 41 0.71 6.94 -7.44
C ALA A 41 0.01 6.93 -6.08
N THR A 42 -1.00 7.78 -5.87
CA THR A 42 -1.77 7.81 -4.62
C THR A 42 -2.61 6.56 -4.44
N VAL A 43 -3.27 6.06 -5.49
CA VAL A 43 -4.00 4.77 -5.43
C VAL A 43 -3.05 3.62 -5.07
N ALA A 44 -1.88 3.55 -5.72
CA ALA A 44 -0.88 2.53 -5.42
C ALA A 44 -0.35 2.63 -3.98
N ALA A 45 -0.16 3.84 -3.46
CA ALA A 45 0.26 4.05 -2.07
C ALA A 45 -0.80 3.55 -1.07
N HIS A 46 -2.09 3.81 -1.33
CA HIS A 46 -3.20 3.41 -0.45
C HIS A 46 -3.53 1.91 -0.51
N GLY A 47 -3.08 1.18 -1.54
CA GLY A 47 -3.24 -0.28 -1.60
C GLY A 47 -2.67 -0.98 -0.36
N ASN A 48 -1.54 -0.48 0.17
CA ASN A 48 -0.96 -0.99 1.42
C ASN A 48 -1.88 -0.80 2.63
N SER A 49 -2.61 0.33 2.70
CA SER A 49 -3.52 0.63 3.80
C SER A 49 -4.71 -0.34 3.84
N ILE A 50 -5.17 -0.81 2.67
CA ILE A 50 -6.21 -1.85 2.59
C ILE A 50 -5.70 -3.15 3.21
N SER A 51 -4.49 -3.60 2.84
CA SER A 51 -3.88 -4.80 3.41
C SER A 51 -3.71 -4.71 4.93
N VAL A 52 -3.33 -3.53 5.44
CA VAL A 52 -3.26 -3.27 6.89
C VAL A 52 -4.64 -3.44 7.54
N GLY A 53 -5.69 -2.85 6.96
CA GLY A 53 -7.05 -3.00 7.47
C GLY A 53 -7.53 -4.46 7.52
N LEU A 54 -7.25 -5.23 6.47
CA LEU A 54 -7.56 -6.67 6.43
C LEU A 54 -6.82 -7.45 7.50
N CYS A 55 -5.53 -7.16 7.73
CA CYS A 55 -4.74 -7.81 8.77
C CYS A 55 -5.27 -7.55 10.18
N GLN A 56 -5.74 -6.32 10.43
CA GLN A 56 -6.32 -5.95 11.71
C GLN A 56 -7.71 -6.58 11.90
N GLY A 57 -8.54 -6.60 10.84
CA GLY A 57 -9.86 -7.24 10.86
C GLY A 57 -9.85 -8.78 10.84
N TYR A 58 -8.73 -9.41 10.47
CA TYR A 58 -8.64 -10.86 10.28
C TYR A 58 -9.08 -11.68 11.49
N SER A 59 -8.73 -11.23 12.71
CA SER A 59 -9.14 -11.92 13.95
C SER A 59 -10.66 -12.04 14.10
N ALA A 60 -11.44 -11.09 13.59
CA ALA A 60 -12.90 -11.12 13.70
C ALA A 60 -13.52 -12.29 12.92
N VAL A 61 -12.87 -12.72 11.83
CA VAL A 61 -13.32 -13.87 11.02
C VAL A 61 -12.69 -15.16 11.51
N LEU A 62 -11.43 -15.12 11.94
CA LEU A 62 -10.67 -16.29 12.39
C LEU A 62 -11.19 -16.85 13.73
N ILE A 63 -11.40 -16.00 14.74
CA ILE A 63 -11.72 -16.46 16.11
C ILE A 63 -12.99 -17.32 16.16
N PRO A 64 -14.13 -16.92 15.54
CA PRO A 64 -15.34 -17.75 15.55
C PRO A 64 -15.13 -19.14 14.94
N GLN A 65 -14.27 -19.25 13.92
CA GLN A 65 -13.96 -20.52 13.27
C GLN A 65 -13.13 -21.42 14.20
N LEU A 66 -12.16 -20.85 14.92
CA LEU A 66 -11.29 -21.60 15.84
C LEU A 66 -12.00 -22.04 17.13
N MET A 67 -13.04 -21.34 17.55
CA MET A 67 -13.85 -21.71 18.73
C MET A 67 -14.89 -22.79 18.43
N THR A 68 -15.07 -23.17 17.16
CA THR A 68 -16.00 -24.24 16.78
C THR A 68 -15.40 -25.60 17.15
N SER A 69 -16.22 -26.52 17.65
CA SER A 69 -15.80 -27.87 18.07
C SER A 69 -15.25 -28.74 16.94
N THR A 70 -15.43 -28.35 15.68
CA THR A 70 -14.90 -29.01 14.49
C THR A 70 -13.55 -28.46 14.02
N SER A 71 -13.03 -27.41 14.66
CA SER A 71 -11.74 -26.82 14.31
C SER A 71 -10.58 -27.78 14.63
N THR A 72 -9.59 -27.83 13.73
CA THR A 72 -8.32 -28.53 13.95
C THR A 72 -7.53 -27.92 15.11
N ILE A 73 -7.65 -26.60 15.30
CA ILE A 73 -7.05 -25.86 16.41
C ILE A 73 -8.19 -25.30 17.24
N GLN A 74 -8.50 -25.97 18.35
CA GLN A 74 -9.45 -25.44 19.32
C GLN A 74 -8.74 -24.46 20.24
N ILE A 75 -9.36 -23.30 20.44
CA ILE A 75 -8.82 -22.24 21.28
C ILE A 75 -9.82 -21.86 22.37
N THR A 76 -9.29 -21.48 23.52
CA THR A 76 -10.01 -20.85 24.62
C THR A 76 -10.23 -19.36 24.36
N GLU A 77 -11.07 -18.74 25.18
CA GLU A 77 -11.32 -17.30 25.11
C GLU A 77 -10.05 -16.48 25.38
N GLU A 78 -9.23 -16.90 26.34
CA GLU A 78 -7.94 -16.27 26.64
C GLU A 78 -6.99 -16.35 25.44
N GLU A 79 -6.89 -17.52 24.83
CA GLU A 79 -6.08 -17.75 23.64
C GLU A 79 -6.52 -16.88 22.45
N SER A 80 -7.83 -16.75 22.25
CA SER A 80 -8.38 -15.85 21.23
C SER A 80 -7.99 -14.38 21.46
N SER A 81 -7.96 -13.96 22.73
CA SER A 81 -7.58 -12.61 23.13
C SER A 81 -6.10 -12.35 22.85
N TRP A 82 -5.24 -13.35 23.04
CA TRP A 82 -3.83 -13.27 22.65
C TRP A 82 -3.64 -13.19 21.14
N ILE A 83 -4.38 -13.96 20.33
CA ILE A 83 -4.33 -13.87 18.85
C ILE A 83 -4.69 -12.46 18.38
N ALA A 84 -5.72 -11.85 18.97
CA ALA A 84 -6.12 -10.48 18.63
C ALA A 84 -5.05 -9.46 19.07
N SER A 85 -4.60 -9.54 20.32
CA SER A 85 -3.68 -8.58 20.93
C SER A 85 -2.30 -8.58 20.28
N LEU A 86 -1.78 -9.75 19.91
CA LEU A 86 -0.46 -9.88 19.25
C LEU A 86 -0.40 -9.16 17.90
N GLY A 87 -1.52 -9.06 17.19
CA GLY A 87 -1.63 -8.31 15.93
C GLY A 87 -1.59 -6.79 16.09
N VAL A 88 -1.73 -6.27 17.31
CA VAL A 88 -1.74 -4.83 17.61
C VAL A 88 -0.52 -4.42 18.43
N ILE A 89 -0.19 -5.17 19.48
CA ILE A 89 0.92 -4.84 20.41
C ILE A 89 2.30 -4.89 19.75
N SER A 90 2.42 -5.62 18.63
CA SER A 90 3.64 -5.66 17.82
C SER A 90 3.81 -4.42 16.92
N ASN A 91 2.73 -3.68 16.62
CA ASN A 91 2.79 -2.53 15.71
C ASN A 91 3.77 -1.43 16.17
N PRO A 92 3.84 -1.02 17.46
CA PRO A 92 4.81 -0.02 17.90
C PRO A 92 6.25 -0.46 17.70
N LEU A 93 6.56 -1.74 17.97
CA LEU A 93 7.88 -2.31 17.74
C LEU A 93 8.23 -2.32 16.26
N GLY A 94 7.25 -2.68 15.42
CA GLY A 94 7.33 -2.56 13.98
C GLY A 94 7.69 -1.15 13.55
N ALA A 95 6.93 -0.16 14.02
CA ALA A 95 7.08 1.25 13.62
C ALA A 95 8.46 1.80 13.98
N LEU A 96 8.97 1.47 15.17
CA LEU A 96 10.33 1.82 15.59
C LEU A 96 11.37 1.18 14.67
N SER A 97 11.24 -0.12 14.39
CA SER A 97 12.17 -0.82 13.50
C SER A 97 12.14 -0.27 12.06
N ALA A 98 10.95 0.03 11.54
CA ALA A 98 10.76 0.62 10.22
C ALA A 98 11.34 2.03 10.14
N GLY A 99 11.22 2.84 11.20
CA GLY A 99 11.84 4.16 11.29
C GLY A 99 13.37 4.08 11.16
N ILE A 100 14.00 3.20 11.92
CA ILE A 100 15.46 2.97 11.84
C ILE A 100 15.86 2.48 10.44
N LEU A 101 15.14 1.51 9.89
CA LEU A 101 15.43 1.01 8.54
C LEU A 101 15.24 2.08 7.47
N MET A 102 14.27 2.99 7.64
CA MET A 102 14.02 4.11 6.73
C MET A 102 15.18 5.11 6.72
N GLU A 103 15.82 5.34 7.86
CA GLU A 103 17.00 6.20 7.96
C GLU A 103 18.23 5.56 7.31
N ILE A 104 18.41 4.24 7.44
CA ILE A 104 19.57 3.52 6.90
C ILE A 104 19.46 3.24 5.39
N PHE A 105 18.32 2.71 4.94
CA PHE A 105 18.15 2.20 3.57
C PHE A 105 17.29 3.10 2.68
N GLY A 106 16.63 4.10 3.27
CA GLY A 106 15.71 5.00 2.57
C GLY A 106 14.29 4.42 2.43
N ARG A 107 13.31 5.33 2.29
CA ARG A 107 11.86 5.05 2.33
C ARG A 107 11.40 3.94 1.38
N LYS A 108 11.86 3.93 0.12
CA LYS A 108 11.42 2.93 -0.88
C LYS A 108 11.93 1.52 -0.56
N ALA A 109 13.16 1.40 -0.05
CA ALA A 109 13.75 0.11 0.29
C ALA A 109 13.07 -0.48 1.52
N THR A 110 12.82 0.33 2.55
CA THR A 110 12.12 -0.08 3.78
C THR A 110 10.74 -0.66 3.48
N VAL A 111 9.94 0.02 2.64
CA VAL A 111 8.62 -0.49 2.26
C VAL A 111 8.72 -1.90 1.64
N LYS A 112 9.67 -2.12 0.72
CA LYS A 112 9.88 -3.45 0.11
C LYS A 112 10.35 -4.49 1.12
N MET A 113 11.28 -4.11 2.00
CA MET A 113 11.82 -5.01 3.03
C MET A 113 10.75 -5.44 4.04
N THR A 114 9.85 -4.53 4.42
CA THR A 114 8.72 -4.85 5.33
C THR A 114 7.67 -5.76 4.69
N SER A 115 7.59 -5.83 3.36
CA SER A 115 6.68 -6.78 2.68
C SER A 115 7.06 -8.24 2.90
N LEU A 116 8.36 -8.53 3.04
CA LEU A 116 8.85 -9.90 3.27
C LEU A 116 8.36 -10.49 4.61
N PRO A 117 8.59 -9.87 5.79
CA PRO A 117 8.07 -10.39 7.04
C PRO A 117 6.53 -10.43 7.04
N TYR A 118 5.86 -9.49 6.37
CA TYR A 118 4.40 -9.55 6.23
C TYR A 118 3.95 -10.84 5.54
N LEU A 119 4.55 -11.19 4.39
CA LEU A 119 4.25 -12.43 3.68
C LEU A 119 4.60 -13.67 4.52
N VAL A 120 5.75 -13.67 5.19
CA VAL A 120 6.17 -14.77 6.07
C VAL A 120 5.16 -14.98 7.21
N GLY A 121 4.70 -13.89 7.84
CA GLY A 121 3.68 -13.94 8.89
C GLY A 121 2.38 -14.57 8.40
N TRP A 122 1.90 -14.17 7.23
CA TRP A 122 0.69 -14.75 6.63
C TRP A 122 0.83 -16.21 6.22
N ILE A 123 1.97 -16.60 5.65
CA ILE A 123 2.25 -18.01 5.31
C ILE A 123 2.29 -18.85 6.59
N LEU A 124 2.89 -18.34 7.66
CA LEU A 124 2.96 -19.05 8.94
C LEU A 124 1.58 -19.23 9.58
N ILE A 125 0.71 -18.22 9.47
CA ILE A 125 -0.71 -18.33 9.88
C ILE A 125 -1.44 -19.38 9.03
N ALA A 126 -1.28 -19.33 7.70
CA ALA A 126 -1.97 -20.23 6.78
C ALA A 126 -1.57 -21.70 6.95
N LEU A 127 -0.32 -21.95 7.29
CA LEU A 127 0.23 -23.30 7.55
C LEU A 127 0.24 -23.66 9.04
N SER A 128 -0.46 -22.89 9.88
CA SER A 128 -0.49 -23.16 11.31
C SER A 128 -1.27 -24.45 11.61
N ASP A 129 -0.65 -25.32 12.40
CA ASP A 129 -1.24 -26.55 12.95
C ASP A 129 -1.38 -26.49 14.48
N SER A 130 -0.94 -25.38 15.07
CA SER A 130 -0.85 -25.16 16.50
C SER A 130 -0.97 -23.67 16.80
N ILE A 131 -1.49 -23.37 17.98
CA ILE A 131 -1.69 -21.98 18.40
C ILE A 131 -0.39 -21.19 18.50
N VAL A 132 0.72 -21.84 18.83
CA VAL A 132 2.04 -21.21 18.91
C VAL A 132 2.48 -20.66 17.55
N LYS A 133 2.29 -21.42 16.46
CA LYS A 133 2.57 -20.93 15.10
C LYS A 133 1.67 -19.76 14.73
N MET A 134 0.39 -19.80 15.14
CA MET A 134 -0.54 -18.70 14.97
C MET A 134 -0.05 -17.42 15.68
N TYR A 135 0.40 -17.54 16.93
CA TYR A 135 0.96 -16.41 17.71
C TYR A 135 2.20 -15.81 17.06
N ILE A 136 3.15 -16.65 16.64
CA ILE A 136 4.36 -16.19 15.95
C ILE A 136 3.98 -15.49 14.65
N GLY A 137 3.07 -16.07 13.88
CA GLY A 137 2.60 -15.49 12.62
C GLY A 137 1.92 -14.14 12.83
N ARG A 138 1.06 -14.01 13.85
CA ARG A 138 0.41 -12.74 14.22
C ARG A 138 1.43 -11.69 14.64
N PHE A 139 2.39 -12.05 15.49
CA PHE A 139 3.44 -11.13 15.92
C PHE A 139 4.31 -10.63 14.75
N ILE A 140 4.76 -11.53 13.88
CA ILE A 140 5.55 -11.17 12.69
C ILE A 140 4.75 -10.30 11.73
N SER A 141 3.49 -10.66 11.46
CA SER A 141 2.62 -9.88 10.56
C SER A 141 2.34 -8.47 11.10
N GLY A 142 2.14 -8.31 12.42
CA GLY A 142 1.92 -7.00 13.05
C GLY A 142 3.19 -6.15 13.11
N LEU A 143 4.37 -6.75 13.35
CA LEU A 143 5.65 -6.04 13.20
C LEU A 143 5.81 -5.43 11.79
N ALA A 144 5.39 -6.15 10.75
CA ALA A 144 5.48 -5.67 9.38
C ALA A 144 4.44 -4.59 9.02
N VAL A 145 3.32 -4.54 9.75
CA VAL A 145 2.26 -3.54 9.59
C VAL A 145 2.67 -2.19 10.18
N GLY A 146 3.40 -2.18 11.30
CA GLY A 146 3.93 -0.94 11.89
C GLY A 146 5.04 -0.35 11.03
N LYS A 147 4.72 0.49 10.05
CA LYS A 147 5.69 1.16 9.17
C LYS A 147 5.17 2.49 8.65
#